data_AF-H5XTH4-F1
#
_entry.id   AF-H5XTH4-F1
#
_cell.length_a   1.000
_cell.length_b   1.000
_cell.length_c   1.000
_cell.angle_alpha   90.00
_cell.angle_beta   90.00
_cell.angle_gamma   90.00
#
_symmetry.space_group_name_H-M   'P 1'
#
loop_
_entity.id
_entity.type
_entity.pdbx_description
1 polymer ?
#
loop_
_entity_poly.entity_id
_entity_poly.type
_entity_poly.pdbx_seq_one_letter_code
_entity_poly.pdbx_strand_id
1 'polypeptide(L)'
;MVLKDRKLIREEVTQRLVSGLKTQNLQYDNLFNEEKARLNKDFDLLSLLYHRMFFYKLNEKLSGLVCDHTFRLSEQILTQMQFKRGKINEIIEIFKKNGGHCDCEVIYYVESQLIGNQA
;
A
#
# COMPACT_ATOMS: atom_id res chain seq x y z
N MET A 1 -1.37 -21.25 -4.62
CA MET A 1 -0.65 -21.49 -3.36
C MET A 1 -0.49 -20.17 -2.62
N VAL A 2 -0.74 -20.12 -1.32
CA VAL A 2 -0.55 -18.91 -0.49
C VAL A 2 0.74 -19.08 0.29
N LEU A 3 1.66 -18.12 0.18
CA LEU A 3 2.93 -18.16 0.89
C LEU A 3 2.74 -18.00 2.40
N LYS A 4 3.49 -18.80 3.18
CA LYS A 4 3.55 -18.76 4.65
C LYS A 4 4.96 -18.59 5.20
N ASP A 5 5.99 -18.84 4.38
CA ASP A 5 7.39 -18.69 4.77
C ASP A 5 7.83 -17.21 4.75
N ARG A 6 8.41 -16.73 5.85
CA ARG A 6 8.76 -15.31 6.02
C ARG A 6 9.80 -14.82 5.00
N LYS A 7 10.75 -15.67 4.61
CA LYS A 7 11.78 -15.30 3.62
C LYS A 7 11.14 -15.16 2.24
N LEU A 8 10.35 -16.16 1.83
CA LEU A 8 9.65 -16.14 0.56
C LEU A 8 8.63 -14.98 0.47
N ILE A 9 7.95 -14.66 1.57
CA ILE A 9 7.05 -13.48 1.65
C ILE A 9 7.84 -12.20 1.39
N ARG A 10 8.99 -12.01 2.02
CA ARG A 10 9.83 -10.81 1.83
C ARG A 10 10.33 -10.66 0.39
N GLU A 11 10.71 -11.76 -0.23
CA GLU A 11 11.14 -11.80 -1.63
C GLU A 11 9.99 -11.41 -2.57
N GLU A 12 8.80 -12.01 -2.39
CA GLU A 12 7.59 -11.67 -3.17
C GLU A 12 7.17 -10.20 -2.98
N VAL A 13 7.19 -9.70 -1.75
CA VAL A 13 6.90 -8.28 -1.44
C VAL A 13 7.87 -7.36 -2.18
N THR A 14 9.17 -7.65 -2.12
CA THR A 14 10.21 -6.84 -2.76
C THR A 14 10.06 -6.86 -4.28
N GLN A 15 9.78 -8.02 -4.88
CA GLN A 15 9.52 -8.14 -6.31
C GLN A 15 8.33 -7.28 -6.74
N ARG A 16 7.16 -7.45 -6.11
CA ARG A 16 5.97 -6.66 -6.45
C ARG A 16 6.19 -5.15 -6.25
N LEU A 17 6.91 -4.78 -5.20
CA LEU A 17 7.20 -3.38 -4.91
C LEU A 17 8.08 -2.76 -6.01
N VAL A 18 9.14 -3.44 -6.43
CA VAL A 18 10.13 -2.87 -7.37
C VAL A 18 9.72 -3.12 -8.84
N SER A 19 9.41 -4.35 -9.21
CA SER A 19 9.14 -4.76 -10.60
C SER A 19 7.65 -4.80 -10.95
N GLY A 20 6.75 -4.77 -9.96
CA GLY A 20 5.31 -4.93 -10.19
C GLY A 20 4.91 -6.37 -10.54
N LEU A 21 5.85 -7.32 -10.53
CA LEU A 21 5.59 -8.70 -10.88
C LEU A 21 5.08 -9.48 -9.67
N LYS A 22 3.92 -10.12 -9.83
CA LYS A 22 3.32 -11.02 -8.85
C LYS A 22 3.56 -12.46 -9.28
N THR A 23 4.29 -13.23 -8.48
CA THR A 23 4.61 -14.63 -8.80
C THR A 23 3.78 -15.61 -7.98
N GLN A 24 3.37 -15.22 -6.78
CA GLN A 24 2.58 -16.07 -5.87
C GLN A 24 1.61 -15.24 -5.05
N ASN A 25 0.51 -15.81 -4.58
CA ASN A 25 -0.41 -15.09 -3.69
C ASN A 25 0.12 -15.05 -2.25
N LEU A 26 -0.09 -13.92 -1.59
CA LEU A 26 0.14 -13.69 -0.16
C LEU A 26 -1.20 -13.70 0.58
N GLN A 27 -1.20 -13.99 1.88
CA GLN A 27 -2.43 -13.88 2.69
C GLN A 27 -3.04 -12.48 2.63
N TYR A 28 -2.19 -11.46 2.54
CA TYR A 28 -2.59 -10.06 2.39
C TYR A 28 -3.40 -9.80 1.11
N ASP A 29 -3.19 -10.55 0.03
CA ASP A 29 -4.00 -10.39 -1.20
C ASP A 29 -5.49 -10.65 -0.94
N ASN A 30 -5.82 -11.51 0.03
CA ASN A 30 -7.20 -11.89 0.34
C ASN A 30 -7.99 -10.80 1.08
N LEU A 31 -7.32 -9.75 1.57
CA LEU A 31 -8.00 -8.64 2.24
C LEU A 31 -8.61 -7.67 1.23
N PHE A 32 -8.12 -7.65 0.00
CA PHE A 32 -8.59 -6.75 -1.05
C PHE A 32 -10.06 -7.03 -1.38
N ASN A 33 -10.88 -5.99 -1.32
CA ASN A 33 -12.28 -6.04 -1.70
C ASN A 33 -12.51 -5.11 -2.89
N GLU A 34 -12.63 -5.70 -4.07
CA GLU A 34 -12.77 -4.96 -5.32
C GLU A 34 -14.06 -4.14 -5.37
N GLU A 35 -15.18 -4.67 -4.89
CA GLU A 35 -16.47 -3.96 -4.88
C GLU A 35 -16.40 -2.70 -4.03
N LYS A 36 -15.80 -2.80 -2.83
CA LYS A 36 -15.59 -1.66 -1.94
C LYS A 36 -14.63 -0.65 -2.56
N ALA A 37 -13.52 -1.12 -3.10
CA ALA A 37 -12.49 -0.28 -3.69
C ALA A 37 -13.04 0.52 -4.89
N ARG A 38 -13.92 -0.08 -5.71
CA ARG A 38 -14.56 0.57 -6.87
C ARG A 38 -15.47 1.75 -6.52
N LEU A 39 -15.89 1.89 -5.26
CA LEU A 39 -16.64 3.06 -4.79
C LEU A 39 -15.78 4.33 -4.74
N ASN A 40 -14.45 4.17 -4.71
CA ASN A 40 -13.49 5.27 -4.72
C ASN A 40 -13.16 5.70 -6.16
N LYS A 41 -13.18 7.02 -6.42
CA LYS A 41 -12.85 7.57 -7.75
C LYS A 41 -11.38 7.38 -8.15
N ASP A 42 -10.49 7.24 -7.17
CA ASP A 42 -9.05 6.99 -7.35
C ASP A 42 -8.72 5.48 -7.34
N PHE A 43 -9.73 4.60 -7.51
CA PHE A 43 -9.63 3.14 -7.44
C PHE A 43 -8.45 2.55 -8.20
N ASP A 44 -8.23 2.96 -9.46
CA ASP A 44 -7.19 2.35 -10.30
C ASP A 44 -5.79 2.54 -9.70
N LEU A 45 -5.50 3.74 -9.21
CA LEU A 45 -4.22 4.06 -8.60
C LEU A 45 -4.06 3.38 -7.24
N LEU A 46 -5.09 3.46 -6.39
CA LEU A 46 -5.03 2.89 -5.05
C LEU A 46 -4.92 1.36 -5.10
N SER A 47 -5.61 0.71 -6.04
CA SER A 47 -5.50 -0.73 -6.28
C SER A 47 -4.13 -1.12 -6.84
N LEU A 48 -3.55 -0.30 -7.74
CA LEU A 48 -2.18 -0.50 -8.20
C LEU A 48 -1.20 -0.49 -7.02
N LEU A 49 -1.30 0.51 -6.13
CA LEU A 49 -0.43 0.61 -4.95
C LEU A 49 -0.64 -0.58 -4.00
N TYR A 50 -1.89 -1.02 -3.80
CA TYR A 50 -2.22 -2.20 -3.02
C TYR A 50 -1.54 -3.46 -3.56
N HIS A 51 -1.74 -3.78 -4.84
CA HIS A 51 -1.18 -5.00 -5.44
C HIS A 51 0.35 -4.97 -5.54
N ARG A 52 0.94 -3.77 -5.63
CA ARG A 52 2.40 -3.59 -5.53
C ARG A 52 2.92 -3.60 -4.09
N MET A 53 2.10 -3.95 -3.11
CA MET A 53 2.49 -4.12 -1.70
C MET A 53 2.91 -2.82 -1.00
N PHE A 54 2.47 -1.65 -1.49
CA PHE A 54 2.77 -0.36 -0.87
C PHE A 54 2.28 -0.31 0.58
N PHE A 55 0.99 -0.53 0.80
CA PHE A 55 0.36 -0.42 2.13
C PHE A 55 0.91 -1.47 3.10
N TYR A 56 1.09 -2.71 2.64
CA TYR A 56 1.78 -3.75 3.41
C TYR A 56 3.16 -3.29 3.89
N LYS A 57 3.97 -2.71 3.00
CA LYS A 57 5.32 -2.26 3.35
C LYS A 57 5.31 -1.05 4.27
N LEU A 58 4.35 -0.14 4.09
CA LEU A 58 4.15 1.02 4.94
C LEU A 58 3.76 0.60 6.36
N ASN A 59 2.79 -0.32 6.49
CA ASN A 59 2.39 -0.88 7.78
C ASN A 59 3.54 -1.64 8.47
N GLU A 60 4.35 -2.41 7.72
CA GLU A 60 5.55 -3.07 8.26
C GLU A 60 6.56 -2.06 8.83
N LYS A 61 6.76 -0.92 8.16
CA LYS A 61 7.67 0.14 8.63
C LYS A 61 7.12 0.92 9.82
N LEU A 62 5.80 1.09 9.90
CA LEU A 62 5.13 1.75 11.04
C LEU A 62 5.10 0.85 12.28
N SER A 63 5.17 -0.47 12.11
CA SER A 63 5.22 -1.43 13.22
C SER A 63 6.46 -1.18 14.09
N GLY A 64 6.25 -0.55 15.24
CA GLY A 64 7.31 -0.19 16.19
C GLY A 64 7.74 1.29 16.18
N LEU A 65 7.08 2.15 15.39
CA LEU A 65 7.32 3.59 15.37
C LEU A 65 6.11 4.37 15.91
N VAL A 66 6.37 5.48 16.60
CA VAL A 66 5.35 6.50 16.88
C VAL A 66 5.09 7.28 15.60
N CYS A 67 3.82 7.54 15.28
CA CYS A 67 3.47 8.32 14.09
C CYS A 67 4.06 9.74 14.20
N ASP A 68 4.89 10.13 13.23
CA ASP A 68 5.54 11.45 13.19
C ASP A 68 4.72 12.51 12.43
N HIS A 69 3.49 12.15 12.04
CA HIS A 69 2.55 12.96 11.26
C HIS A 69 3.13 13.49 9.93
N THR A 70 4.05 12.75 9.31
CA THR A 70 4.61 13.06 7.99
C THR A 70 4.28 11.98 6.95
N PHE A 71 4.65 12.21 5.68
CA PHE A 71 4.63 11.21 4.60
C PHE A 71 6.00 10.58 4.33
N ARG A 72 6.95 10.72 5.26
CA ARG A 72 8.36 10.37 5.03
C ARG A 72 8.52 8.91 4.60
N LEU A 73 7.77 7.97 5.19
CA LEU A 73 7.85 6.56 4.81
C LEU A 73 7.16 6.30 3.48
N SER A 74 6.01 6.94 3.23
CA SER A 74 5.32 6.88 1.94
C SER A 74 6.22 7.33 0.79
N GLU A 75 6.88 8.49 0.90
CA GLU A 75 7.80 9.01 -0.12
C GLU A 75 8.98 8.07 -0.36
N GLN A 76 9.54 7.50 0.72
CA GLN A 76 10.62 6.50 0.62
C GLN A 76 10.19 5.25 -0.15
N ILE A 77 9.02 4.70 0.16
CA ILE A 77 8.50 3.50 -0.51
C ILE A 77 8.17 3.82 -1.98
N LEU A 78 7.51 4.94 -2.27
CA LEU A 78 7.18 5.33 -3.64
C LEU A 78 8.43 5.55 -4.50
N THR A 79 9.50 6.05 -3.90
CA THR A 79 10.82 6.15 -4.55
C THR A 79 11.40 4.76 -4.84
N GLN A 80 11.28 3.80 -3.92
CA GLN A 80 11.70 2.41 -4.15
C GLN A 80 10.92 1.75 -5.29
N MET A 81 9.64 2.10 -5.43
CA MET A 81 8.77 1.69 -6.53
C MET A 81 9.11 2.34 -7.89
N GLN A 82 10.18 3.15 -7.95
CA GLN A 82 10.68 3.86 -9.13
C GLN A 82 9.72 4.95 -9.66
N PHE A 83 8.81 5.47 -8.82
CA PHE A 83 8.01 6.62 -9.21
C PHE A 83 8.85 7.90 -9.26
N LYS A 84 8.63 8.71 -10.29
CA LYS A 84 9.24 10.04 -10.41
C LYS A 84 8.60 11.01 -9.42
N ARG A 85 9.35 12.01 -8.97
CA ARG A 85 8.89 13.03 -8.00
C ARG A 85 7.52 13.64 -8.34
N GLY A 86 7.26 13.98 -9.60
CA GLY A 86 5.96 14.51 -10.02
C GLY A 86 4.79 13.54 -9.75
N LYS A 87 4.99 12.25 -10.02
CA LYS A 87 4.00 11.21 -9.73
C LYS A 87 3.85 10.94 -8.23
N ILE A 88 4.96 11.02 -7.48
CA ILE A 88 4.92 10.91 -6.01
C ILE A 88 4.03 12.00 -5.43
N ASN A 89 4.23 13.27 -5.82
CA ASN A 89 3.40 14.38 -5.35
C ASN A 89 1.92 14.16 -5.68
N GLU A 90 1.60 13.69 -6.89
CA GLU A 90 0.23 13.36 -7.29
C GLU A 90 -0.40 12.27 -6.40
N ILE A 91 0.36 11.21 -6.10
CA ILE A 91 -0.06 10.13 -5.20
C ILE A 91 -0.32 10.68 -3.79
N ILE A 92 0.56 11.54 -3.26
CA ILE A 92 0.38 12.15 -1.94
C ILE A 92 -0.87 13.04 -1.90
N GLU A 93 -1.16 13.79 -2.96
CA GLU A 93 -2.41 14.56 -3.03
C GLU A 93 -3.65 13.66 -3.07
N ILE A 94 -3.57 12.50 -3.72
CA ILE A 94 -4.63 11.50 -3.69
C ILE A 94 -4.80 10.91 -2.28
N PHE A 95 -3.71 10.64 -1.55
CA PHE A 95 -3.81 10.20 -0.15
C PHE A 95 -4.56 11.23 0.72
N LYS A 96 -4.21 12.52 0.59
CA LYS A 96 -4.88 13.59 1.34
C LYS A 96 -6.37 13.69 1.00
N LYS A 97 -6.75 13.63 -0.28
CA LYS A 97 -8.15 13.61 -0.72
C LYS A 97 -8.94 12.45 -0.11
N ASN A 98 -8.25 11.36 0.17
CA ASN A 98 -8.81 10.14 0.77
C ASN A 98 -8.65 10.08 2.30
N GLY A 99 -8.33 11.21 2.95
CA GLY A 99 -8.27 11.35 4.40
C GLY A 99 -6.91 11.01 5.03
N GLY A 100 -5.92 10.57 4.24
CA GLY A 100 -4.57 10.28 4.71
C GLY A 100 -3.68 11.51 4.69
N HIS A 101 -3.46 12.18 5.83
CA HIS A 101 -2.56 13.35 5.94
C HIS A 101 -1.16 13.01 6.46
N CYS A 102 -0.95 11.75 6.88
CA CYS A 102 0.35 11.20 7.24
C CYS A 102 0.39 9.68 7.04
N ASP A 103 1.56 9.08 7.19
CA ASP A 103 1.80 7.65 6.97
C ASP A 103 0.81 6.73 7.75
N CYS A 104 0.49 7.04 9.01
CA CYS A 104 -0.45 6.23 9.79
C CYS A 104 -1.91 6.40 9.32
N GLU A 105 -2.29 7.60 8.91
CA GLU A 105 -3.62 7.87 8.35
C GLU A 105 -3.80 7.29 6.94
N VAL A 106 -2.72 7.13 6.17
CA VAL A 106 -2.77 6.41 4.89
C VAL A 106 -3.19 4.95 5.11
N ILE A 107 -2.65 4.29 6.13
CA ILE A 107 -3.10 2.95 6.52
C ILE A 107 -4.55 2.98 7.02
N TYR A 108 -4.87 3.89 7.95
CA TYR A 108 -6.17 3.88 8.60
C TYR A 108 -7.34 4.30 7.68
N TYR A 109 -7.17 5.33 6.86
CA TYR A 109 -8.23 5.90 6.02
C TYR A 109 -8.13 5.48 4.56
N VAL A 110 -6.93 5.36 3.98
CA VAL A 110 -6.79 5.09 2.53
C VAL A 110 -6.83 3.59 2.26
N GLU A 111 -6.01 2.79 2.93
CA GLU A 111 -6.01 1.33 2.77
C GLU A 111 -7.36 0.72 3.14
N SER A 112 -8.00 1.24 4.21
CA SER A 112 -9.30 0.75 4.66
C SER A 112 -10.40 0.85 3.60
N GLN A 113 -10.28 1.74 2.62
CA GLN A 113 -11.22 1.83 1.50
C GLN A 113 -11.05 0.70 0.49
N LEU A 114 -9.90 0.03 0.48
CA LEU A 114 -9.56 -1.05 -0.45
C LEU A 114 -9.82 -2.44 0.13
N ILE A 115 -9.84 -2.55 1.45
CA ILE A 115 -9.99 -3.83 2.15
C ILE A 115 -11.39 -4.01 2.72
N GLY A 116 -11.89 -5.25 2.69
CA GLY A 116 -13.10 -5.62 3.39
C GLY A 116 -12.80 -5.75 4.88
N ASN A 117 -13.53 -5.05 5.75
CA ASN A 117 -13.52 -5.42 7.16
C ASN A 117 -14.02 -6.86 7.26
N GLN A 118 -13.26 -7.71 7.95
CA GLN A 118 -13.91 -8.76 8.75
C GLN A 118 -14.72 -8.00 9.80
N ALA A 119 -16.01 -7.81 9.55
CA ALA A 119 -16.97 -7.52 10.60
C ALA A 119 -17.10 -8.75 11.51
#